data_AF-A0A537M0R0-F1
#
_entry.id   AF-A0A537M0R0-F1
#
_cell.length_a   1.000
_cell.length_b   1.000
_cell.length_c   1.000
_cell.angle_alpha   90.00
_cell.angle_beta   90.00
_cell.angle_gamma   90.00
#
_symmetry.space_group_name_H-M   'P 1'
#
loop_
_entity.id
_entity.type
_entity.pdbx_description
1 polymer ?
#
loop_
_entity_poly.entity_id
_entity_poly.type
_entity_poly.pdbx_seq_one_letter_code
_entity_poly.pdbx_strand_id
1 'polypeptide(L)'
;MNERVVGPIQGYYIASYACEMGELGDRFLGFAKLCRARPEDYWLASACAKFSADDVTDSPETAMDSAESRARMQIANMSMHPA
;
A
#
# COMPACT_ATOMS: atom_id res chain seq x y z
N MET A 1 -8.15 -12.21 -4.57
CA MET A 1 -7.61 -10.88 -4.88
C MET A 1 -7.07 -10.34 -3.57
N ASN A 2 -5.74 -10.22 -3.44
CA ASN A 2 -5.08 -9.87 -2.18
C ASN A 2 -4.93 -8.35 -2.10
N GLU A 3 -6.03 -7.66 -1.83
CA GLU A 3 -6.06 -6.21 -1.65
C GLU A 3 -6.69 -5.83 -0.30
N ARG A 4 -6.31 -4.66 0.22
CA ARG A 4 -6.78 -4.15 1.50
C ARG A 4 -6.86 -2.64 1.45
N VAL A 5 -7.88 -2.04 2.07
CA VAL A 5 -7.96 -0.59 2.27
C VAL A 5 -8.03 -0.31 3.76
N VAL A 6 -7.09 0.50 4.26
CA VAL A 6 -7.04 0.93 5.67
C VAL A 6 -7.08 2.45 5.80
N GLY A 7 -7.58 2.92 6.94
CA GLY A 7 -7.66 4.35 7.28
C GLY A 7 -9.10 4.84 7.47
N PRO A 8 -9.29 6.18 7.61
CA PRO A 8 -8.28 7.21 7.34
C PRO A 8 -7.18 7.29 8.43
N ILE A 9 -5.95 7.59 8.01
CA ILE A 9 -4.76 7.85 8.82
C ILE A 9 -4.30 9.26 8.47
N GLN A 10 -4.43 10.21 9.41
CA GLN A 10 -4.13 11.63 9.20
C GLN A 10 -4.76 12.22 7.91
N GLY A 11 -5.99 11.82 7.59
CA GLY A 11 -6.72 12.29 6.41
C GLY A 11 -6.42 11.54 5.11
N TYR A 12 -5.60 10.48 5.15
CA TYR A 12 -5.30 9.63 3.99
C TYR A 12 -5.77 8.19 4.19
N TYR A 13 -6.23 7.56 3.13
CA TYR A 13 -6.48 6.13 3.05
C TYR A 13 -5.29 5.44 2.39
N ILE A 14 -4.97 4.24 2.82
CA ILE A 14 -3.97 3.39 2.18
C ILE A 14 -4.70 2.22 1.54
N ALA A 15 -4.62 2.10 0.23
CA ALA A 15 -5.01 0.87 -0.47
C ALA A 15 -3.74 0.08 -0.75
N SER A 16 -3.66 -1.18 -0.33
CA SER A 16 -2.54 -2.07 -0.60
C SER A 16 -2.98 -3.30 -1.38
N TYR A 17 -2.06 -3.88 -2.15
CA TYR A 17 -2.26 -5.18 -2.78
C TYR A 17 -0.94 -5.94 -2.87
N ALA A 18 -1.02 -7.27 -2.89
CA ALA A 18 0.12 -8.14 -3.21
C ALA A 18 0.07 -8.57 -4.68
N CYS A 19 1.18 -8.37 -5.38
CA CYS A 19 1.40 -8.89 -6.72
C CYS A 19 2.24 -10.17 -6.64
N GLU A 20 1.77 -11.24 -7.26
CA GLU A 20 2.58 -12.44 -7.48
C GLU A 20 3.77 -12.12 -8.38
N MET A 21 4.93 -12.66 -8.03
CA MET A 21 6.21 -12.46 -8.69
C MET A 21 6.83 -13.83 -8.99
N GLY A 22 6.97 -14.16 -10.27
CA GLY A 22 7.53 -15.43 -10.74
C GLY A 22 6.48 -16.36 -11.36
N GLU A 23 6.94 -17.36 -12.10
CA GLU A 23 6.07 -18.24 -12.92
C GLU A 23 5.19 -19.18 -12.10
N LEU A 24 5.51 -19.40 -10.82
CA LEU A 24 4.82 -20.34 -9.93
C LEU A 24 3.97 -19.67 -8.84
N GLY A 25 3.98 -18.34 -8.71
CA GLY A 25 3.15 -17.63 -7.74
C GLY A 25 3.58 -17.75 -6.27
N ASP A 26 4.76 -18.34 -5.98
CA ASP A 26 5.24 -18.58 -4.60
C ASP A 26 5.87 -17.35 -3.93
N ARG A 27 5.86 -16.20 -4.60
CA ARG A 27 6.55 -14.98 -4.18
C ARG A 27 5.68 -13.78 -4.46
N PHE A 28 5.65 -12.85 -3.53
CA PHE A 28 4.75 -11.70 -3.55
C PHE A 28 5.53 -10.41 -3.29
N LEU A 29 5.28 -9.41 -4.12
CA LEU A 29 5.69 -8.04 -3.87
C LEU A 29 4.47 -7.19 -3.51
N GLY A 30 4.56 -6.50 -2.39
CA GLY A 30 3.49 -5.64 -1.91
C GLY A 30 3.55 -4.26 -2.55
N PHE A 31 2.39 -3.67 -2.77
CA PHE A 31 2.25 -2.31 -3.24
C PHE A 31 1.20 -1.59 -2.40
N ALA A 32 1.36 -0.28 -2.26
CA ALA A 32 0.42 0.58 -1.57
C ALA A 32 0.21 1.90 -2.33
N LYS A 33 -1.00 2.45 -2.22
CA LYS A 33 -1.43 3.74 -2.75
C LYS A 33 -1.97 4.58 -1.60
N LEU A 34 -1.52 5.82 -1.53
CA LEU A 34 -2.12 6.82 -0.66
C LEU A 34 -3.23 7.57 -1.39
N CYS A 35 -4.40 7.66 -0.78
CA CYS A 35 -5.59 8.26 -1.36
C CYS A 35 -6.19 9.29 -0.39
N ARG A 36 -6.69 10.42 -0.88
CA ARG A 36 -7.40 11.42 -0.03
C ARG A 36 -8.85 11.04 0.27
N ALA A 37 -9.44 10.20 -0.57
CA ALA A 37 -10.76 9.62 -0.37
C ALA A 37 -10.63 8.09 -0.25
N ARG A 38 -11.57 7.45 0.43
CA ARG A 38 -11.61 5.99 0.54
C ARG A 38 -11.86 5.42 -0.85
N PRO A 39 -10.92 4.66 -1.45
CA PRO A 39 -11.19 4.01 -2.72
C PRO A 39 -12.12 2.80 -2.52
N GLU A 40 -13.02 2.58 -3.47
CA GLU A 40 -13.81 1.34 -3.54
C GLU A 40 -12.98 0.16 -4.06
N ASP A 41 -11.94 0.46 -4.86
CA ASP A 41 -11.09 -0.51 -5.53
C ASP A 41 -9.65 0.04 -5.66
N TYR A 42 -8.63 -0.80 -5.41
CA TYR A 42 -7.23 -0.38 -5.50
C TYR A 42 -6.86 0.17 -6.89
N TRP A 43 -7.37 -0.43 -7.97
CA TRP A 43 -7.05 -0.08 -9.35
C TRP A 43 -7.65 1.25 -9.77
N LEU A 44 -8.88 1.51 -9.33
CA LEU A 44 -9.59 2.78 -9.60
C LEU A 44 -9.21 3.90 -8.63
N ALA A 45 -8.45 3.59 -7.58
CA ALA A 45 -8.04 4.56 -6.57
C ALA A 45 -7.22 5.71 -7.18
N SER A 46 -7.71 6.94 -6.99
CA SER A 46 -6.93 8.15 -7.24
C SER A 46 -5.81 8.25 -6.20
N ALA A 47 -4.59 7.95 -6.62
CA ALA A 47 -3.43 7.90 -5.75
C ALA A 47 -2.69 9.23 -5.75
N CYS A 48 -2.50 9.80 -4.56
CA CYS A 48 -1.58 10.90 -4.32
C CYS A 48 -0.13 10.45 -4.38
N ALA A 49 0.15 9.21 -3.94
CA ALA A 49 1.47 8.61 -3.99
C ALA A 49 1.35 7.07 -4.06
N LYS A 50 2.39 6.42 -4.60
CA LYS A 50 2.48 4.97 -4.78
C LYS A 50 3.77 4.45 -4.14
N PHE A 51 3.69 3.28 -3.53
CA PHE A 51 4.79 2.63 -2.82
C PHE A 51 4.83 1.16 -3.18
N SER A 52 6.01 0.57 -3.15
CA SER A 52 6.21 -0.87 -3.12
C SER A 52 6.87 -1.26 -1.80
N ALA A 53 6.72 -2.52 -1.40
CA ALA A 53 7.63 -3.15 -0.47
C ALA A 53 9.05 -3.19 -1.07
N ASP A 54 10.07 -3.29 -0.21
CA ASP A 54 11.46 -3.47 -0.66
C ASP A 54 11.74 -4.92 -1.04
N ASP A 55 11.16 -5.83 -0.26
CA ASP A 55 11.44 -7.26 -0.35
C ASP A 55 10.28 -8.02 -0.95
N VAL A 56 10.64 -9.05 -1.71
CA VAL A 56 9.71 -10.08 -2.15
C VAL A 56 9.59 -11.11 -1.03
N THR A 57 8.36 -11.43 -0.65
CA THR A 57 8.06 -12.34 0.46
C THR A 57 7.32 -13.57 -0.04
N ASP A 58 7.23 -14.61 0.78
CA ASP A 58 6.47 -15.84 0.51
C ASP A 58 4.99 -15.73 0.89
N SER A 59 4.57 -14.60 1.46
CA SER A 59 3.18 -14.36 1.87
C SER A 59 2.64 -13.05 1.32
N PRO A 60 1.46 -13.05 0.68
CA PRO A 60 0.82 -11.82 0.22
C PRO A 60 0.51 -10.86 1.38
N GLU A 61 0.22 -11.39 2.57
CA GLU A 61 -0.09 -10.59 3.76
C GLU A 61 1.15 -9.82 4.22
N THR A 62 2.28 -10.51 4.36
CA THR A 62 3.57 -9.89 4.71
C THR A 62 3.95 -8.82 3.69
N ALA A 63 3.77 -9.11 2.40
CA ALA A 63 4.06 -8.15 1.33
C ALA A 63 3.21 -6.88 1.47
N MET A 64 1.89 -7.02 1.68
CA MET A 64 0.98 -5.90 1.89
C MET A 64 1.30 -5.10 3.15
N ASP A 65 1.61 -5.78 4.26
CA ASP A 65 1.96 -5.14 5.52
C ASP A 65 3.24 -4.31 5.39
N SER A 66 4.25 -4.81 4.67
CA SER A 66 5.47 -4.04 4.35
C SER A 66 5.18 -2.78 3.53
N ALA A 67 4.34 -2.89 2.49
CA ALA A 67 3.96 -1.75 1.66
C ALA A 67 3.11 -0.72 2.43
N GLU A 68 2.21 -1.20 3.29
CA GLU A 68 1.37 -0.37 4.16
C GLU A 68 2.21 0.39 5.19
N SER A 69 3.17 -0.28 5.83
CA SER A 69 4.09 0.34 6.79
C SER A 69 4.86 1.50 6.15
N ARG A 70 5.31 1.32 4.90
CA ARG A 70 5.95 2.38 4.11
C ARG A 70 5.05 3.58 3.86
N ALA A 71 3.80 3.33 3.44
CA ALA A 71 2.82 4.38 3.24
C ALA A 71 2.50 5.13 4.54
N ARG A 72 2.43 4.43 5.68
CA ARG A 72 2.24 5.04 7.01
C ARG A 72 3.42 5.95 7.41
N MET A 73 4.66 5.50 7.18
CA MET A 73 5.85 6.34 7.41
C MET A 73 5.82 7.60 6.54
N GLN A 74 5.40 7.49 5.28
CA GLN A 74 5.28 8.65 4.41
C GLN A 74 4.19 9.62 4.89
N ILE A 75 3.02 9.12 5.31
CA ILE A 75 1.97 9.95 5.91
C ILE A 75 2.52 10.73 7.11
N ALA A 76 3.22 10.04 8.02
CA ALA A 76 3.83 10.67 9.19
C ALA A 76 4.82 11.78 8.79
N ASN A 77 5.70 11.53 7.80
CA ASN A 77 6.64 12.52 7.29
C ASN A 77 5.95 13.73 6.62
N MET A 78 4.86 13.49 5.88
CA MET A 78 4.07 14.56 5.25
C MET A 78 3.36 15.43 6.28
N SER A 79 2.88 14.85 7.39
CA SER A 79 2.22 15.61 8.46
C SER A 79 3.17 16.51 9.26
N MET A 80 4.47 16.21 9.26
CA MET A 80 5.48 17.03 9.93
C MET A 80 5.91 18.26 9.12
N HIS A 81 5.43 18.42 7.89
CA HIS A 81 5.62 19.64 7.10
C HIS A 81 4.26 20.29 6.86
N PRO A 82 3.74 21.11 7.81
CA PRO A 82 2.65 22.01 7.48
C PRO A 82 3.14 22.96 6.37
N ALA A 83 2.33 23.07 5.31
CA ALA A 83 2.50 24.10 4.29
C ALA A 83 2.44 25.50 4.90
#